data_AF-A0A7X1TMZ0-F1
#
_entry.id   AF-A0A7X1TMZ0-F1
#
_cell.length_a   1.000
_cell.length_b   1.000
_cell.length_c   1.000
_cell.angle_alpha   90.00
_cell.angle_beta   90.00
_cell.angle_gamma   90.00
#
_symmetry.space_group_name_H-M   'P 1'
#
loop_
_entity.id
_entity.type
_entity.pdbx_description
1 polymer ?
#
loop_
_entity_poly.entity_id
_entity_poly.type
_entity_poly.pdbx_seq_one_letter_code
_entity_poly.pdbx_strand_id
1 'polypeptide(L)'
;MTVQGPYPSYPIDSAVLEQFVAETSTEAVAAFVASFVDLAPERLRRIRRACATRETEQAVIALLSLRSSAAMIGADRLVGATSALLRVLRSAPRPWAAIDDAVEHQVGAAVDEVLLALTGRTGWSG
;
A
#
# COMPACT_ATOMS: atom_id res chain seq x y z
N MET A 1 3.83 21.27 -19.31
CA MET A 1 2.36 21.26 -19.26
C MET A 1 1.96 20.04 -18.46
N THR A 2 1.61 20.19 -17.19
CA THR A 2 1.12 19.10 -16.35
C THR A 2 -0.39 19.01 -16.55
N VAL A 3 -0.85 17.92 -17.14
CA VAL A 3 -2.26 17.55 -17.18
C VAL A 3 -2.66 17.24 -15.73
N GLN A 4 -3.48 18.07 -15.11
CA GLN A 4 -4.11 17.75 -13.84
C GLN A 4 -5.25 16.76 -14.13
N GLY A 5 -4.97 15.47 -14.06
CA GLY A 5 -6.01 14.44 -14.09
C GLY A 5 -6.85 14.42 -12.80
N PRO A 6 -7.94 13.63 -12.78
CA PRO A 6 -8.91 13.60 -11.67
C PRO A 6 -8.37 12.97 -10.38
N TYR A 7 -7.18 12.36 -10.42
CA TYR A 7 -6.60 11.62 -9.31
C TYR A 7 -5.74 12.51 -8.39
N PRO A 8 -5.76 12.27 -7.07
CA PRO A 8 -4.88 12.97 -6.15
C PRO A 8 -3.41 12.71 -6.53
N SER A 9 -2.54 13.70 -6.29
CA SER A 9 -1.08 13.59 -6.49
C SER A 9 -0.31 13.21 -5.21
N TYR A 10 -1.01 13.13 -4.08
CA TYR A 10 -0.52 12.58 -2.81
C TYR A 10 -1.70 12.07 -1.98
N PRO A 11 -1.60 10.89 -1.33
CA PRO A 11 -0.47 9.95 -1.29
C PRO A 11 -0.40 8.99 -2.49
N ILE A 12 -1.19 9.25 -3.54
CA ILE A 12 -1.28 8.47 -4.78
C ILE A 12 -0.64 9.29 -5.90
N ASP A 13 0.16 8.68 -6.76
CA ASP A 13 0.59 9.29 -8.01
C ASP A 13 -0.50 9.13 -9.08
N SER A 14 -1.09 10.24 -9.51
CA SER A 14 -2.13 10.28 -10.53
C SER A 14 -1.64 9.74 -11.88
N ALA A 15 -0.36 9.91 -12.21
CA ALA A 15 0.21 9.46 -13.48
C ALA A 15 0.20 7.92 -13.58
N VAL A 16 0.38 7.23 -12.46
CA VAL A 16 0.31 5.76 -12.41
C VAL A 16 -1.12 5.28 -12.71
N LEU A 17 -2.12 5.93 -12.12
CA LEU A 17 -3.52 5.59 -12.39
C LEU A 17 -3.93 5.95 -13.82
N GLU A 18 -3.50 7.10 -14.34
CA GLU A 18 -3.74 7.51 -15.74
C GLU A 18 -3.12 6.52 -16.73
N GLN A 19 -1.90 6.07 -16.48
CA GLN A 19 -1.26 5.03 -17.28
C GLN A 19 -2.02 3.70 -17.18
N PHE A 20 -2.44 3.31 -15.97
CA PHE A 20 -3.21 2.07 -15.78
C PHE A 20 -4.56 2.13 -16.53
N VAL A 21 -5.24 3.28 -16.55
CA VAL A 21 -6.45 3.48 -17.37
C VAL A 21 -6.13 3.34 -18.86
N ALA A 22 -5.04 3.96 -19.33
CA ALA A 22 -4.63 3.91 -20.73
C ALA A 22 -4.28 2.49 -21.22
N GLU A 23 -3.74 1.66 -20.33
CA GLU A 23 -3.38 0.26 -20.63
C GLU A 23 -4.55 -0.72 -20.46
N THR A 24 -5.59 -0.32 -19.72
CA THR A 24 -6.75 -1.17 -19.41
C THR A 24 -8.07 -0.44 -19.68
N SER A 25 -8.77 0.01 -18.64
CA SER A 25 -9.97 0.85 -18.72
C SER A 25 -10.24 1.52 -17.37
N THR A 26 -11.09 2.55 -17.36
CA THR A 26 -11.52 3.23 -16.13
C THR A 26 -12.20 2.27 -15.15
N GLU A 27 -13.01 1.34 -15.65
CA GLU A 27 -13.74 0.35 -14.85
C GLU A 27 -12.78 -0.66 -14.21
N ALA A 28 -11.75 -1.09 -14.94
CA ALA A 28 -10.73 -1.99 -14.43
C ALA A 28 -9.94 -1.34 -13.28
N VAL A 29 -9.56 -0.07 -13.45
CA VAL A 29 -8.86 0.69 -12.40
C VAL A 29 -9.77 0.92 -11.19
N ALA A 30 -11.05 1.27 -11.41
CA ALA A 30 -12.04 1.42 -10.34
C ALA A 30 -12.19 0.13 -9.51
N ALA A 31 -12.34 -1.02 -10.19
CA ALA A 31 -12.45 -2.32 -9.54
C ALA A 31 -11.17 -2.71 -8.79
N PHE A 32 -9.99 -2.38 -9.34
CA PHE A 32 -8.72 -2.61 -8.66
C PHE A 32 -8.58 -1.76 -7.39
N VAL A 33 -8.91 -0.47 -7.47
CA VAL A 33 -8.87 0.44 -6.32
C VAL A 33 -9.84 -0.02 -5.23
N ALA A 34 -11.06 -0.41 -5.58
CA ALA A 34 -12.02 -0.98 -4.63
C ALA A 34 -11.45 -2.25 -3.95
N SER A 35 -10.89 -3.17 -4.74
CA SER A 35 -10.24 -4.38 -4.21
C SER A 35 -9.05 -4.06 -3.30
N PHE A 36 -8.28 -3.01 -3.60
CA PHE A 36 -7.20 -2.55 -2.73
C PHE A 36 -7.74 -2.05 -1.39
N VAL A 37 -8.77 -1.19 -1.41
CA VAL A 37 -9.40 -0.64 -0.21
C VAL A 37 -9.94 -1.75 0.69
N ASP A 38 -10.60 -2.75 0.12
CA ASP A 38 -11.16 -3.87 0.88
C ASP A 38 -10.08 -4.77 1.50
N LEU A 39 -8.98 -5.01 0.77
CA LEU A 39 -7.96 -5.99 1.18
C LEU A 39 -6.82 -5.39 2.01
N ALA A 40 -6.52 -4.09 1.89
CA ALA A 40 -5.39 -3.48 2.59
C ALA A 40 -5.45 -3.61 4.12
N PRO A 41 -6.60 -3.40 4.80
CA PRO A 41 -6.70 -3.59 6.26
C PRO A 41 -6.40 -5.02 6.71
N GLU A 42 -6.86 -6.02 5.95
CA GLU A 42 -6.58 -7.44 6.22
C GLU A 42 -5.09 -7.75 6.03
N ARG A 43 -4.48 -7.25 4.95
CA ARG A 43 -3.05 -7.43 4.71
C ARG A 43 -2.20 -6.83 5.83
N LEU A 44 -2.55 -5.63 6.29
CA LEU A 44 -1.88 -4.99 7.43
C LEU A 44 -2.02 -5.83 8.71
N ARG A 45 -3.22 -6.36 9.00
CA ARG A 45 -3.44 -7.26 10.14
C ARG A 45 -2.57 -8.54 10.05
N ARG A 46 -2.41 -9.11 8.86
CA ARG A 46 -1.51 -10.27 8.66
C ARG A 46 -0.04 -9.93 8.89
N ILE A 47 0.41 -8.76 8.42
CA ILE A 47 1.78 -8.27 8.66
C ILE A 47 2.04 -8.12 10.17
N ARG A 48 1.12 -7.44 10.89
CA ARG A 48 1.18 -7.27 12.34
C ARG A 48 1.30 -8.60 13.07
N ARG A 49 0.40 -9.54 12.76
CA ARG A 49 0.39 -10.88 13.37
C ARG A 49 1.71 -11.61 13.11
N ALA A 50 2.16 -11.67 11.86
CA ALA A 50 3.37 -12.40 11.51
C ALA A 50 4.64 -11.81 12.14
N CYS A 51 4.72 -10.48 12.29
CA CYS A 51 5.84 -9.85 12.99
C CYS A 51 5.81 -10.16 14.50
N ALA A 52 4.65 -10.04 15.14
CA ALA A 52 4.47 -10.36 16.56
C ALA A 52 4.78 -11.82 16.88
N THR A 53 4.46 -12.76 15.98
CA THR A 53 4.80 -14.20 16.13
C THR A 53 6.17 -14.57 15.58
N ARG A 54 6.94 -13.59 15.06
CA ARG A 54 8.27 -13.77 14.45
C ARG A 54 8.30 -14.72 13.26
N GLU A 55 7.15 -14.92 12.62
CA GLU A 55 6.98 -15.70 11.39
C GLU A 55 7.49 -14.91 10.19
N THR A 56 8.82 -14.84 10.06
CA THR A 56 9.50 -13.97 9.09
C THR A 56 9.04 -14.21 7.65
N GLU A 57 8.88 -15.47 7.24
CA GLU A 57 8.43 -15.80 5.89
C GLU A 57 7.01 -15.30 5.61
N GLN A 58 6.09 -15.48 6.57
CA GLN A 58 4.71 -14.99 6.46
C GLN A 58 4.66 -13.46 6.43
N ALA A 59 5.51 -12.79 7.22
CA ALA A 59 5.63 -11.33 7.20
C ALA A 59 6.11 -10.83 5.83
N VAL A 60 7.12 -11.50 5.25
CA VAL A 60 7.64 -11.17 3.90
C VAL A 60 6.58 -11.37 2.83
N ILE A 61 5.84 -12.47 2.85
CA ILE A 61 4.77 -12.76 1.88
C ILE A 61 3.69 -11.68 1.95
N ALA A 62 3.21 -11.35 3.16
CA ALA A 62 2.17 -10.34 3.36
C ALA A 62 2.63 -8.95 2.92
N LEU A 63 3.89 -8.57 3.22
CA LEU A 63 4.48 -7.30 2.78
C LEU A 63 4.65 -7.21 1.26
N LEU A 64 5.10 -8.28 0.60
CA LEU A 64 5.21 -8.31 -0.85
C LEU A 64 3.84 -8.15 -1.51
N SER A 65 2.81 -8.81 -0.97
CA SER A 65 1.43 -8.66 -1.46
C SER A 65 0.95 -7.21 -1.34
N LEU A 66 1.11 -6.57 -0.18
CA LEU A 66 0.72 -5.18 0.04
C LEU A 66 1.50 -4.21 -0.85
N ARG A 67 2.82 -4.39 -0.95
CA ARG A 67 3.70 -3.54 -1.77
C ARG A 67 3.34 -3.60 -3.24
N SER A 68 3.12 -4.79 -3.79
CA SER A 68 2.82 -4.95 -5.22
C SER A 68 1.50 -4.26 -5.57
N SER A 69 0.45 -4.39 -4.75
CA SER A 69 -0.80 -3.69 -5.01
C SER A 69 -0.72 -2.19 -4.76
N ALA A 70 0.10 -1.73 -3.80
CA ALA A 70 0.35 -0.31 -3.55
C ALA A 70 1.05 0.36 -4.75
N ALA A 71 2.00 -0.32 -5.38
CA ALA A 71 2.68 0.19 -6.57
C ALA A 71 1.72 0.39 -7.75
N MET A 72 0.75 -0.51 -7.93
CA MET A 72 -0.24 -0.41 -9.02
C MET A 72 -1.20 0.78 -8.88
N ILE A 73 -1.33 1.35 -7.68
CA ILE A 73 -2.12 2.58 -7.44
C ILE A 73 -1.24 3.81 -7.23
N GLY A 74 0.07 3.73 -7.47
CA GLY A 74 0.97 4.86 -7.28
C GLY A 74 1.15 5.29 -5.82
N ALA A 75 0.95 4.39 -4.85
CA ALA A 75 1.11 4.70 -3.43
C ALA A 75 2.58 4.64 -2.97
N ASP A 76 3.41 5.54 -3.50
CA ASP A 76 4.88 5.49 -3.37
C ASP A 76 5.38 5.46 -1.93
N ARG A 77 4.75 6.22 -1.03
CA ARG A 77 5.14 6.21 0.39
C ARG A 77 4.89 4.83 1.03
N LEU A 78 3.78 4.18 0.69
CA LEU A 78 3.48 2.82 1.17
C LEU A 78 4.44 1.79 0.54
N VAL A 79 4.77 1.95 -0.73
CA VAL A 79 5.80 1.13 -1.39
C VAL A 79 7.17 1.31 -0.72
N GLY A 80 7.53 2.54 -0.35
CA GLY A 80 8.76 2.86 0.38
C GLY A 80 8.80 2.23 1.77
N ALA A 81 7.73 2.39 2.57
CA ALA A 81 7.63 1.84 3.92
C ALA A 81 7.71 0.30 3.92
N THR A 82 6.97 -0.35 3.03
CA THR A 82 7.02 -1.81 2.89
C THR A 82 8.38 -2.32 2.39
N SER A 83 9.03 -1.59 1.48
CA SER A 83 10.39 -1.92 1.00
C SER A 83 11.45 -1.78 2.09
N ALA A 84 11.33 -0.74 2.93
CA ALA A 84 12.21 -0.55 4.08
C ALA A 84 12.06 -1.71 5.08
N LEU A 85 10.82 -2.08 5.42
CA LEU A 85 10.56 -3.18 6.34
C LEU A 85 11.03 -4.53 5.78
N LEU A 86 10.82 -4.80 4.49
CA LEU A 86 11.34 -6.00 3.83
C LEU A 86 12.86 -6.11 3.93
N ARG A 87 13.59 -4.99 3.85
CA ARG A 87 15.06 -4.97 4.01
C ARG A 87 15.48 -5.37 5.42
N VAL A 88 14.79 -4.84 6.43
CA VAL A 88 15.07 -5.16 7.85
C VAL A 88 14.70 -6.62 8.17
N LEU A 89 13.57 -7.14 7.66
CA LEU A 89 13.17 -8.54 7.85
C LEU A 89 14.15 -9.54 7.21
N ARG A 90 14.90 -9.12 6.20
CA ARG A 90 15.91 -9.96 5.53
C ARG A 90 17.29 -9.88 6.17
N SER A 91 17.54 -8.94 7.09
CA SER A 91 18.82 -8.85 7.78
C SER A 91 18.94 -9.89 8.92
N ALA A 92 20.17 -10.24 9.26
CA ALA A 92 20.49 -11.05 10.43
C ALA A 92 21.62 -10.35 11.22
N PRO A 93 21.46 -10.09 12.54
CA PRO A 93 20.27 -10.33 13.36
C PRO A 93 19.08 -9.41 13.01
N ARG A 94 17.87 -9.81 13.42
CA ARG A 94 16.62 -9.04 13.20
C ARG A 94 16.31 -8.17 14.43
N PRO A 95 16.22 -6.84 14.28
CA PRO A 95 15.85 -5.96 15.38
C PRO A 95 14.32 -5.94 15.56
N TRP A 96 13.75 -6.97 16.19
CA TRP A 96 12.29 -7.15 16.30
C TRP A 96 11.54 -5.94 16.90
N ALA A 97 12.11 -5.27 17.91
CA ALA A 97 11.50 -4.06 18.45
C ALA A 97 11.35 -2.93 17.41
N ALA A 98 12.35 -2.76 16.54
CA ALA A 98 12.29 -1.78 15.45
C ALA A 98 11.38 -2.23 14.30
N ILE A 99 11.26 -3.54 14.08
CA ILE A 99 10.32 -4.12 13.12
C ILE A 99 8.88 -3.84 13.57
N ASP A 100 8.56 -4.10 14.82
CA ASP A 100 7.22 -3.88 15.39
C ASP A 100 6.84 -2.39 15.32
N ASP A 101 7.77 -1.49 15.69
CA ASP A 101 7.59 -0.04 15.55
C ASP A 101 7.35 0.39 14.10
N ALA A 102 8.14 -0.13 13.15
CA ALA A 102 7.98 0.19 11.73
C ALA A 102 6.66 -0.34 11.14
N VAL A 103 6.18 -1.50 11.59
CA VAL A 103 4.86 -2.02 11.19
C VAL A 103 3.76 -1.05 11.58
N GLU A 104 3.77 -0.56 12.82
CA GLU A 104 2.72 0.32 13.30
C GLU A 104 2.83 1.73 12.75
N HIS A 105 4.00 2.34 12.83
CA HIS A 105 4.16 3.79 12.62
C HIS A 105 4.56 4.16 11.20
N GLN A 106 5.10 3.22 10.42
CA GLN A 106 5.46 3.48 9.02
C GLN A 106 4.47 2.81 8.07
N VAL A 107 4.32 1.49 8.17
CA VAL A 107 3.42 0.75 7.27
C VAL A 107 1.96 1.03 7.59
N GLY A 108 1.57 0.98 8.87
CA GLY A 108 0.20 1.28 9.31
C GLY A 108 -0.23 2.69 8.92
N ALA A 109 0.56 3.70 9.27
CA ALA A 109 0.28 5.09 8.91
C ALA A 109 0.17 5.30 7.38
N ALA A 110 1.06 4.69 6.59
CA ALA A 110 0.98 4.80 5.13
C ALA A 110 -0.25 4.10 4.53
N VAL A 111 -0.71 3.00 5.12
CA VAL A 111 -1.98 2.36 4.74
C VAL A 111 -3.16 3.29 5.06
N ASP A 112 -3.21 3.86 6.26
CA ASP A 112 -4.30 4.74 6.68
C ASP A 112 -4.40 5.99 5.79
N GLU A 113 -3.27 6.60 5.44
CA GLU A 113 -3.22 7.74 4.51
C GLU A 113 -3.79 7.40 3.14
N VAL A 114 -3.40 6.24 2.57
CA VAL A 114 -3.89 5.77 1.27
C VAL A 114 -5.39 5.48 1.34
N LEU A 115 -5.85 4.78 2.38
CA LEU A 115 -7.27 4.47 2.56
C LEU A 115 -8.10 5.74 2.70
N LEU A 116 -7.63 6.72 3.46
CA LEU A 116 -8.30 8.01 3.61
C LEU A 116 -8.42 8.73 2.26
N ALA A 117 -7.35 8.75 1.47
CA ALA A 117 -7.35 9.40 0.16
C ALA A 117 -8.31 8.73 -0.85
N LEU A 118 -8.41 7.40 -0.81
CA LEU A 118 -9.26 6.61 -1.70
C LEU A 118 -10.73 6.60 -1.26
N THR A 119 -11.02 6.59 0.05
CA THR A 119 -12.39 6.48 0.59
C THR A 119 -13.01 7.83 0.95
N GLY A 120 -12.21 8.84 1.29
CA GLY A 120 -12.68 10.19 1.62
C GLY A 120 -13.33 10.94 0.45
N ARG A 121 -13.31 10.37 -0.76
CA ARG A 121 -14.01 10.86 -1.95
C ARG A 121 -15.32 10.12 -2.20
N THR A 122 -16.23 10.03 -1.21
CA THR A 122 -17.64 9.60 -1.38
C THR A 122 -18.45 10.59 -2.24
N GLY A 123 -17.97 10.83 -3.46
CA GLY A 123 -18.60 11.54 -4.57
C GLY A 123 -18.17 10.96 -5.91
N TRP A 124 -17.67 9.71 -5.92
CA TRP A 124 -17.47 8.93 -7.14
C TRP A 124 -18.81 8.29 -7.51
N SER A 125 -19.66 9.09 -8.13
CA SER A 125 -20.86 8.62 -8.82
C SER A 125 -20.47 8.31 -10.25
N GLY A 126 -20.33 7.02 -10.56
CA GLY A 126 -20.77 6.54 -11.88
C GLY A 126 -22.30 6.59 -11.95
#